data_AF-A0A936ELN3-F1
#
_entry.id   AF-A0A936ELN3-F1
#
_cell.length_a   1.000
_cell.length_b   1.000
_cell.length_c   1.000
_cell.angle_alpha   90.00
_cell.angle_beta   90.00
_cell.angle_gamma   90.00
#
_symmetry.space_group_name_H-M   'P 1'
#
loop_
_entity.id
_entity.type
_entity.pdbx_description
1 polymer ?
#
loop_
_entity_poly.entity_id
_entity_poly.type
_entity_poly.pdbx_seq_one_letter_code
_entity_poly.pdbx_strand_id
1 'polypeptide(L)'
;MLFNLFGKKEEGADNHVFVDKAYISTIAKMNACAALARKEPERLFICWFTETAVKFKEFFRQQGLDENLITDTHHLHASKLVNKKPVFVEHYPLHTKELELITNWDADNIIVFSAMDEPLFKHFGSEKLIPLMKMMGMKEEEVIEHSMVSKSIIKGQEKIAEQVTLEQTANSQEEWMRKNIK
;
A
#
# COMPACT_ATOMS: atom_id res chain seq x y z
N MET A 1 -15.55 24.28 11.41
CA MET A 1 -16.40 23.66 12.46
C MET A 1 -16.94 22.30 11.99
N LEU A 2 -16.07 21.39 11.53
CA LEU A 2 -16.42 20.03 11.10
C LEU A 2 -15.82 18.94 12.03
N PHE A 3 -15.18 19.35 13.12
CA PHE A 3 -14.28 18.51 13.94
C PHE A 3 -14.97 17.74 15.08
N ASN A 4 -16.27 17.91 15.31
CA ASN A 4 -16.97 17.30 16.46
C ASN A 4 -17.87 16.09 16.10
N LEU A 5 -17.73 15.52 14.89
CA LEU A 5 -18.51 14.33 14.49
C LEU A 5 -17.82 13.00 14.74
N PHE A 6 -16.57 12.99 15.18
CA PHE A 6 -15.84 11.75 15.42
C PHE A 6 -15.57 11.60 16.92
N GLY A 7 -16.14 10.53 17.47
CA GLY A 7 -16.11 10.20 18.89
C GLY A 7 -14.70 10.11 19.47
N LYS A 8 -14.65 10.18 20.80
CA LYS A 8 -13.46 10.13 21.65
C LYS A 8 -12.37 9.20 21.12
N LYS A 9 -11.12 9.68 21.13
CA LYS A 9 -9.89 8.88 21.05
C LYS A 9 -10.03 7.67 21.98
N GLU A 10 -10.14 6.48 21.41
CA GLU A 10 -9.82 5.25 22.13
C GLU A 10 -8.30 5.19 22.23
N GLU A 11 -7.76 5.50 23.41
CA GLU A 11 -6.36 5.29 23.77
C GLU A 11 -6.14 3.79 24.03
N GLY A 12 -6.22 2.99 22.98
CA GLY A 12 -5.48 1.74 22.87
C GLY A 12 -4.23 2.04 22.06
N ALA A 13 -3.07 1.54 22.48
CA ALA A 13 -1.89 1.53 21.61
C ALA A 13 -2.23 0.71 20.36
N ASP A 14 -2.68 1.36 19.30
CA ASP A 14 -2.82 0.79 17.96
C ASP A 14 -1.39 0.42 17.52
N ASN A 15 -0.95 -0.78 17.89
CA ASN A 15 0.32 -1.40 17.45
C ASN A 15 0.21 -1.80 15.97
N HIS A 16 -0.15 -0.85 15.10
CA HIS A 16 -0.13 -1.08 13.67
C HIS A 16 1.31 -0.94 13.17
N VAL A 17 1.89 -2.05 12.73
CA VAL A 17 3.23 -2.08 12.14
C VAL A 17 3.27 -1.30 10.82
N PHE A 18 2.11 -1.12 10.16
CA PHE A 18 1.97 -0.36 8.93
C PHE A 18 1.45 1.06 9.17
N VAL A 19 2.01 2.01 8.42
CA VAL A 19 1.54 3.41 8.32
C VAL A 19 1.03 3.65 6.91
N ASP A 20 -0.29 3.66 6.75
CA ASP A 20 -0.92 3.70 5.44
C ASP A 20 -1.04 5.13 4.90
N LYS A 21 -0.55 5.30 3.67
CA LYS A 21 -0.61 6.54 2.90
C LYS A 21 -1.36 6.27 1.60
N ALA A 22 -2.66 6.58 1.59
CA ALA A 22 -3.50 6.37 0.43
C ALA A 22 -3.57 7.65 -0.44
N TYR A 23 -3.56 7.46 -1.76
CA TYR A 23 -3.68 8.52 -2.76
C TYR A 23 -4.89 8.27 -3.65
N ILE A 24 -5.41 9.33 -4.27
CA ILE A 24 -6.62 9.21 -5.09
C ILE A 24 -6.37 8.45 -6.40
N SER A 25 -5.12 8.43 -6.89
CA SER A 25 -4.73 7.74 -8.11
C SER A 25 -3.35 7.11 -8.03
N THR A 26 -3.12 6.10 -8.86
CA THR A 26 -1.85 5.37 -8.97
C THR A 26 -0.72 6.32 -9.38
N ILE A 27 -1.01 7.32 -10.23
CA ILE A 27 -0.03 8.33 -10.64
C ILE A 27 0.45 9.15 -9.44
N ALA A 28 -0.47 9.67 -8.62
CA ALA A 28 -0.12 10.42 -7.41
C ALA A 28 0.68 9.57 -6.41
N LYS A 29 0.28 8.31 -6.21
CA LYS A 29 1.03 7.34 -5.39
C LYS A 29 2.47 7.16 -5.90
N MET A 30 2.65 6.98 -7.22
CA MET A 30 3.97 6.80 -7.82
C MET A 30 4.82 8.06 -7.69
N ASN A 31 4.25 9.24 -7.91
CA ASN A 31 4.91 10.53 -7.69
C ASN A 31 5.37 10.69 -6.22
N ALA A 32 4.51 10.33 -5.26
CA ALA A 32 4.85 10.35 -3.84
C ALA A 32 6.00 9.39 -3.49
N CYS A 33 6.01 8.19 -4.08
CA CYS A 33 7.12 7.24 -3.92
C CYS A 33 8.43 7.80 -4.48
N ALA A 34 8.41 8.40 -5.66
CA ALA A 34 9.58 9.06 -6.24
C ALA A 34 10.06 10.26 -5.41
N ALA A 35 9.14 11.06 -4.85
CA ALA A 35 9.49 12.14 -3.94
C ALA A 35 10.16 11.62 -2.66
N LEU A 36 9.64 10.52 -2.09
CA LEU A 36 10.24 9.88 -0.92
C LEU A 36 11.63 9.31 -1.25
N ALA A 37 11.79 8.65 -2.40
CA ALA A 37 13.08 8.10 -2.83
C ALA A 37 14.17 9.17 -2.96
N ARG A 38 13.81 10.37 -3.45
CA ARG A 38 14.73 11.51 -3.53
C ARG A 38 15.12 12.05 -2.17
N LYS A 39 14.17 12.08 -1.23
CA LYS A 39 14.38 12.59 0.12
C LYS A 39 15.14 11.61 1.01
N GLU A 40 14.89 10.32 0.85
CA GLU A 40 15.37 9.23 1.71
C GLU A 40 15.90 8.08 0.82
N PRO A 41 17.15 8.17 0.30
CA PRO A 41 17.74 7.17 -0.60
C PRO A 41 17.98 5.78 0.04
N GLU A 42 17.87 5.69 1.36
CA GLU A 42 17.91 4.42 2.09
C GLU A 42 16.59 3.63 1.99
N ARG A 43 15.54 4.21 1.41
CA ARG A 43 14.25 3.53 1.24
C ARG A 43 14.34 2.44 0.19
N LEU A 44 13.85 1.25 0.52
CA LEU A 44 13.65 0.14 -0.41
C LEU A 44 12.14 -0.02 -0.64
N PHE A 45 11.71 0.17 -1.88
CA PHE A 45 10.33 0.06 -2.29
C PHE A 45 10.03 -1.39 -2.70
N ILE A 46 9.07 -1.99 -2.02
CA ILE A 46 8.73 -3.40 -2.09
C ILE A 46 7.37 -3.54 -2.74
N CYS A 47 7.32 -4.29 -3.83
CA CYS A 47 6.11 -4.63 -4.56
C CYS A 47 5.70 -6.06 -4.20
N TRP A 48 4.41 -6.30 -3.99
CA TRP A 48 3.90 -7.66 -3.84
C TRP A 48 3.82 -8.39 -5.17
N PHE A 49 3.61 -7.65 -6.26
CA PHE A 49 3.38 -8.22 -7.58
C PHE A 49 4.50 -7.83 -8.57
N THR A 50 4.92 -8.81 -9.38
CA THR A 50 5.96 -8.64 -10.41
C THR A 50 5.57 -7.55 -11.41
N GLU A 51 4.29 -7.47 -11.80
CA GLU A 51 3.81 -6.42 -12.71
C GLU A 51 3.96 -5.02 -12.10
N THR A 52 3.68 -4.88 -10.80
CA THR A 52 3.89 -3.62 -10.07
C THR A 52 5.37 -3.25 -10.06
N ALA A 53 6.27 -4.20 -9.80
CA ALA A 53 7.71 -3.95 -9.81
C ALA A 53 8.22 -3.50 -11.18
N VAL A 54 7.76 -4.11 -12.28
CA VAL A 54 8.13 -3.69 -13.64
C VAL A 54 7.70 -2.25 -13.92
N LYS A 55 6.45 -1.89 -13.58
CA LYS A 55 5.94 -0.53 -13.76
C LYS A 55 6.69 0.50 -12.91
N PHE A 56 7.00 0.17 -11.66
CA PHE A 56 7.76 1.06 -10.77
C PHE A 56 9.20 1.24 -11.23
N LYS A 57 9.89 0.19 -11.69
CA LYS A 57 11.25 0.30 -12.23
C LYS A 57 11.29 1.19 -13.46
N GLU A 58 10.37 1.00 -14.39
CA GLU A 58 10.24 1.85 -15.58
C GLU A 58 10.01 3.31 -15.20
N PHE A 59 9.06 3.57 -14.28
CA PHE A 59 8.79 4.91 -13.79
C PHE A 59 9.99 5.54 -13.08
N PHE A 60 10.69 4.81 -12.20
CA PHE A 60 11.89 5.32 -11.52
C PHE A 60 12.97 5.69 -12.53
N ARG A 61 13.20 4.84 -13.55
CA ARG A 61 14.15 5.12 -14.63
C ARG A 61 13.79 6.40 -15.39
N GLN A 62 12.51 6.57 -15.75
CA GLN A 62 12.02 7.78 -16.42
C GLN A 62 12.15 9.04 -15.55
N GLN A 63 12.10 8.89 -14.23
CA GLN A 63 12.26 9.96 -13.24
C GLN A 63 13.73 10.24 -12.86
N GLY A 64 14.69 9.54 -13.48
CA GLY A 64 16.12 9.65 -13.17
C GLY A 64 16.51 9.06 -11.80
N LEU A 65 15.71 8.12 -11.29
CA LEU A 65 15.94 7.44 -10.01
C LEU A 65 16.54 6.05 -10.22
N ASP A 66 17.22 5.55 -9.19
CA ASP A 66 17.82 4.21 -9.20
C ASP A 66 16.74 3.12 -9.12
N GLU A 67 16.62 2.33 -10.19
CA GLU A 67 15.67 1.22 -10.27
C GLU A 67 15.99 0.07 -9.29
N ASN A 68 17.21 0.02 -8.73
CA ASN A 68 17.57 -0.96 -7.70
C ASN A 68 16.92 -0.66 -6.35
N LEU A 69 16.32 0.51 -6.18
CA LEU A 69 15.46 0.82 -5.03
C LEU A 69 14.11 0.11 -5.11
N ILE A 70 13.78 -0.55 -6.22
CA ILE A 70 12.55 -1.32 -6.40
C ILE A 70 12.86 -2.82 -6.38
N THR A 71 12.14 -3.58 -5.55
CA THR A 71 12.16 -5.05 -5.55
C THR A 71 10.75 -5.61 -5.40
N ASP A 72 10.48 -6.75 -6.00
CA ASP A 72 9.31 -7.55 -5.61
C ASP A 72 9.66 -8.48 -4.44
N THR A 73 8.63 -9.06 -3.83
CA THR A 73 8.75 -10.01 -2.72
C THR A 73 9.40 -11.34 -3.11
N HIS A 74 9.33 -11.77 -4.37
CA HIS A 74 10.00 -13.01 -4.82
C HIS A 74 11.53 -12.87 -4.81
N HIS A 75 12.04 -11.65 -5.03
CA HIS A 75 13.46 -11.32 -5.01
C HIS A 75 13.90 -10.62 -3.72
N LEU A 76 13.04 -10.61 -2.69
CA LEU A 76 13.34 -10.00 -1.40
C LEU A 76 14.05 -11.01 -0.48
N HIS A 77 15.25 -10.64 -0.04
CA HIS A 77 16.04 -11.41 0.91
C HIS A 77 16.53 -10.47 2.02
N ALA A 78 16.81 -11.02 3.21
CA ALA A 78 17.25 -10.22 4.37
C ALA A 78 18.47 -9.32 4.06
N SER A 79 19.37 -9.77 3.18
CA SER A 79 20.54 -8.99 2.75
C SER A 79 20.17 -7.69 2.03
N LYS A 80 19.02 -7.62 1.34
CA LYS A 80 18.54 -6.38 0.68
C LYS A 80 18.03 -5.35 1.67
N LEU A 81 17.67 -5.76 2.89
CA LEU A 81 17.16 -4.89 3.94
C LEU A 81 18.29 -4.31 4.82
N VAL A 82 19.53 -4.77 4.66
CA VAL A 82 20.68 -4.25 5.41
C VAL A 82 20.86 -2.77 5.09
N ASN A 83 20.77 -1.91 6.11
CA ASN A 83 20.83 -0.45 5.99
C ASN A 83 19.75 0.15 5.08
N LYS A 84 18.65 -0.57 4.85
CA LYS A 84 17.50 -0.09 4.08
C LYS A 84 16.27 0.01 4.97
N LYS A 85 15.41 0.97 4.65
CA LYS A 85 14.11 1.14 5.30
C LYS A 85 13.01 0.66 4.34
N PRO A 86 12.27 -0.41 4.68
CA PRO A 86 11.24 -0.93 3.80
C PRO A 86 10.08 0.07 3.62
N VAL A 87 9.52 0.08 2.42
CA VAL A 87 8.28 0.77 2.07
C VAL A 87 7.52 -0.13 1.10
N PHE A 88 6.28 -0.44 1.40
CA PHE A 88 5.43 -1.13 0.43
C PHE A 88 4.75 -0.13 -0.49
N VAL A 89 4.58 -0.50 -1.76
CA VAL A 89 3.89 0.34 -2.77
C VAL A 89 2.49 -0.14 -3.13
N GLU A 90 2.00 -1.15 -2.41
CA GLU A 90 0.66 -1.70 -2.46
C GLU A 90 0.45 -2.59 -1.24
N HIS A 91 -0.81 -2.85 -0.87
CA HIS A 91 -1.14 -3.93 0.06
C HIS A 91 -1.27 -5.28 -0.67
N TYR A 92 -0.96 -6.35 0.05
CA TYR A 92 -1.40 -7.68 -0.36
C TYR A 92 -2.87 -7.88 -0.02
N PRO A 93 -3.65 -8.63 -0.82
CA PRO A 93 -5.06 -8.86 -0.50
C PRO A 93 -5.33 -9.63 0.80
N LEU A 94 -4.35 -10.35 1.34
CA LEU A 94 -4.43 -11.07 2.62
C LEU A 94 -3.49 -10.44 3.65
N HIS A 95 -4.05 -9.86 4.72
CA HIS A 95 -3.28 -9.20 5.76
C HIS A 95 -2.29 -10.14 6.47
N THR A 96 -2.67 -11.40 6.68
CA THR A 96 -1.80 -12.42 7.29
C THR A 96 -0.50 -12.63 6.52
N LYS A 97 -0.54 -12.56 5.18
CA LYS A 97 0.65 -12.66 4.33
C LYS A 97 1.59 -11.49 4.52
N GLU A 98 1.05 -10.30 4.73
CA GLU A 98 1.86 -9.11 5.00
C GLU A 98 2.60 -9.26 6.34
N LEU A 99 1.90 -9.73 7.38
CA LEU A 99 2.49 -9.99 8.70
C LEU A 99 3.53 -11.11 8.66
N GLU A 100 3.24 -12.22 7.96
CA GLU A 100 4.18 -13.34 7.76
C GLU A 100 5.51 -12.86 7.14
N LEU A 101 5.45 -12.01 6.12
CA LEU A 101 6.63 -11.51 5.43
C LEU A 101 7.55 -10.70 6.36
N ILE A 102 6.95 -9.87 7.22
CA ILE A 102 7.68 -8.92 8.07
C ILE A 102 7.96 -9.43 9.49
N THR A 103 7.51 -10.65 9.84
CA THR A 103 7.55 -11.18 11.22
C THR A 103 8.96 -11.12 11.85
N ASN A 104 10.02 -11.22 11.03
CA ASN A 104 11.41 -11.20 11.50
C ASN A 104 12.15 -9.90 11.14
N TRP A 105 11.44 -8.84 10.76
CA TRP A 105 12.05 -7.56 10.42
C TRP A 105 12.15 -6.70 11.67
N ASP A 106 13.31 -6.09 11.88
CA ASP A 106 13.51 -5.05 12.90
C ASP A 106 13.04 -3.70 12.34
N ALA A 107 11.74 -3.60 12.05
CA ALA A 107 11.14 -2.43 11.42
C ALA A 107 9.74 -2.16 11.97
N ASP A 108 9.59 -1.02 12.63
CA ASP A 108 8.30 -0.46 13.02
C ASP A 108 7.88 0.66 12.07
N ASN A 109 6.57 0.94 12.02
CA ASN A 109 6.01 2.03 11.23
C ASN A 109 6.37 1.94 9.73
N ILE A 110 6.27 0.74 9.16
CA ILE A 110 6.53 0.47 7.75
C ILE A 110 5.49 1.22 6.91
N ILE A 111 5.93 2.11 6.04
CA ILE A 111 5.02 2.86 5.18
C ILE A 111 4.43 1.93 4.13
N VAL A 112 3.11 1.99 3.94
CA VAL A 112 2.43 1.36 2.81
C VAL A 112 1.75 2.45 1.99
N PHE A 113 2.22 2.60 0.75
CA PHE A 113 1.58 3.47 -0.22
C PHE A 113 0.48 2.71 -0.96
N SER A 114 -0.69 3.31 -1.05
CA SER A 114 -1.84 2.74 -1.75
C SER A 114 -2.49 3.77 -2.66
N ALA A 115 -3.21 3.30 -3.68
CA ALA A 115 -4.04 4.16 -4.51
C ALA A 115 -5.48 3.66 -4.57
N MET A 116 -6.42 4.59 -4.54
CA MET A 116 -7.84 4.28 -4.58
C MET A 116 -8.29 3.64 -5.89
N ASP A 117 -7.53 3.80 -6.98
CA ASP A 117 -7.80 3.20 -8.29
C ASP A 117 -7.19 1.79 -8.47
N GLU A 118 -6.54 1.24 -7.43
CA GLU A 118 -6.02 -0.13 -7.43
C GLU A 118 -7.12 -1.19 -7.26
N PRO A 119 -6.91 -2.41 -7.79
CA PRO A 119 -7.88 -3.52 -7.69
C PRO A 119 -8.41 -3.78 -6.28
N LEU A 120 -7.54 -3.75 -5.26
CA LEU A 120 -7.92 -3.96 -3.87
C LEU A 120 -8.92 -2.91 -3.37
N PHE A 121 -8.64 -1.63 -3.61
CA PHE A 121 -9.50 -0.52 -3.19
C PHE A 121 -10.80 -0.48 -3.99
N LYS A 122 -10.74 -0.80 -5.29
CA LYS A 122 -11.94 -0.92 -6.14
C LYS A 122 -12.88 -1.99 -5.62
N HIS A 123 -12.35 -3.13 -5.15
CA HIS A 123 -13.16 -4.17 -4.51
C HIS A 123 -13.88 -3.65 -3.25
N PHE A 124 -13.26 -2.72 -2.51
CA PHE A 124 -13.89 -2.05 -1.37
C PHE A 124 -14.86 -0.92 -1.76
N GLY A 125 -15.05 -0.66 -3.06
CA GLY A 125 -15.98 0.35 -3.58
C GLY A 125 -15.40 1.77 -3.66
N SER A 126 -14.07 1.91 -3.70
CA SER A 126 -13.38 3.21 -3.79
C SER A 126 -13.82 4.06 -4.99
N GLU A 127 -14.29 3.44 -6.07
CA GLU A 127 -14.76 4.14 -7.28
C GLU A 127 -15.89 5.13 -7.00
N LYS A 128 -16.71 4.85 -5.98
CA LYS A 128 -17.78 5.76 -5.52
C LYS A 128 -17.25 6.89 -4.65
N LEU A 129 -16.11 6.69 -3.99
CA LEU A 129 -15.50 7.65 -3.07
C LEU A 129 -14.65 8.70 -3.81
N ILE A 130 -13.93 8.30 -4.86
CA ILE A 130 -13.04 9.18 -5.64
C ILE A 130 -13.78 10.47 -6.11
N PRO A 131 -14.97 10.41 -6.74
CA PRO A 131 -15.68 11.61 -7.16
C PRO A 131 -16.12 12.49 -5.99
N LEU A 132 -16.53 11.89 -4.87
CA LEU A 132 -16.94 12.63 -3.67
C LEU A 132 -15.76 13.43 -3.09
N MET A 133 -14.59 12.81 -3.01
CA MET A 133 -13.38 13.46 -2.49
C MET A 133 -12.94 14.63 -3.39
N LYS A 134 -13.02 14.47 -4.71
CA LYS A 134 -12.76 15.56 -5.66
C LYS A 134 -13.76 16.72 -5.49
N MET A 135 -15.04 16.43 -5.31
CA MET A 135 -16.06 17.46 -5.03
C MET A 135 -15.83 18.20 -3.70
N MET A 136 -15.22 17.53 -2.71
CA MET A 136 -14.83 18.13 -1.44
C MET A 136 -13.53 18.94 -1.51
N GLY A 137 -12.94 19.08 -2.70
CA GLY A 137 -11.76 19.92 -2.95
C GLY A 137 -10.42 19.23 -2.71
N MET A 138 -10.41 17.90 -2.53
CA MET A 138 -9.16 17.15 -2.39
C MET A 138 -8.30 17.25 -3.65
N LYS A 139 -7.01 17.51 -3.47
CA LYS A 139 -6.05 17.58 -4.58
C LYS A 139 -5.53 16.20 -4.94
N GLU A 140 -5.09 16.04 -6.20
CA GLU A 140 -4.61 14.75 -6.70
C GLU A 140 -3.40 14.21 -5.91
N GLU A 141 -2.48 15.11 -5.52
CA GLU A 141 -1.24 14.78 -4.80
C GLU A 141 -1.41 14.79 -3.26
N GLU A 142 -2.63 14.97 -2.76
CA GLU A 142 -2.92 15.01 -1.33
C GLU A 142 -2.95 13.59 -0.74
N VAL A 143 -2.23 13.40 0.36
CA VAL A 143 -2.22 12.11 1.07
C VAL A 143 -3.43 11.98 1.98
N ILE A 144 -4.07 10.82 1.95
CA ILE A 144 -5.12 10.41 2.88
C ILE A 144 -4.47 9.56 3.96
N GLU A 145 -4.28 10.15 5.15
CA GLU A 145 -3.63 9.49 6.29
C GLU A 145 -4.46 9.70 7.56
N HIS A 146 -5.02 8.62 8.10
CA HIS A 146 -5.74 8.60 9.37
C HIS A 146 -5.79 7.16 9.91
N SER A 147 -5.85 6.96 11.23
CA SER A 147 -5.91 5.61 11.85
C SER A 147 -7.10 4.76 11.36
N MET A 148 -8.19 5.42 10.98
CA MET A 148 -9.38 4.76 10.41
C MET A 148 -9.14 4.19 9.00
N VAL A 149 -8.17 4.72 8.25
CA VAL A 149 -7.82 4.20 6.91
C VAL A 149 -7.22 2.81 7.08
N SER A 150 -6.20 2.67 7.92
CA SER A 150 -5.57 1.39 8.25
C SER A 150 -6.58 0.35 8.74
N LYS A 151 -7.45 0.73 9.68
CA LYS A 151 -8.52 -0.15 10.16
C LYS A 151 -9.50 -0.55 9.06
N SER A 152 -9.76 0.32 8.09
CA SER A 152 -10.67 0.02 6.98
C SER A 152 -10.02 -0.92 5.96
N ILE A 153 -8.72 -0.77 5.70
CA ILE A 153 -7.94 -1.66 4.83
C ILE A 153 -7.89 -3.07 5.43
N ILE A 154 -7.53 -3.18 6.72
CA ILE A 154 -7.46 -4.48 7.42
C ILE A 154 -8.82 -5.18 7.39
N LYS A 155 -9.91 -4.48 7.71
CA LYS A 155 -11.28 -5.04 7.60
C LYS A 155 -11.64 -5.47 6.18
N GLY A 156 -11.14 -4.76 5.17
CA GLY A 156 -11.31 -5.13 3.78
C GLY A 156 -10.56 -6.44 3.44
N GLN A 157 -9.31 -6.57 3.89
CA GLN A 157 -8.50 -7.78 3.73
C GLN A 157 -9.09 -8.97 4.48
N GLU A 158 -9.66 -8.77 5.68
CA GLU A 158 -10.37 -9.81 6.44
C GLU A 158 -11.57 -10.36 5.65
N LYS A 159 -12.39 -9.48 5.05
CA LYS A 159 -13.51 -9.89 4.18
C LYS A 159 -13.05 -10.63 2.92
N ILE A 160 -11.87 -10.29 2.39
CA ILE A 160 -11.27 -11.05 1.29
C ILE A 160 -10.85 -12.43 1.80
N ALA A 161 -10.18 -12.52 2.95
CA ALA A 161 -9.72 -13.77 3.52
C ALA A 161 -10.88 -14.77 3.76
N GLU A 162 -12.06 -14.30 4.19
CA GLU A 162 -13.27 -15.12 4.32
C GLU A 162 -13.74 -15.77 3.01
N GLN A 163 -13.41 -15.18 1.86
CA GLN A 163 -13.79 -15.67 0.52
C GLN A 163 -12.74 -16.62 -0.08
N VAL A 164 -11.48 -16.56 0.40
CA VAL A 164 -10.37 -17.35 -0.13
C VAL A 164 -10.32 -18.71 0.58
N THR A 165 -10.67 -19.79 -0.13
CA THR A 165 -10.52 -21.15 0.38
C THR A 165 -9.13 -21.73 0.12
N LEU A 166 -8.63 -21.57 -1.12
CA LEU A 166 -7.29 -21.98 -1.53
C LEU A 166 -6.70 -20.87 -2.38
N GLU A 167 -5.63 -20.26 -1.90
CA GLU A 167 -4.96 -19.19 -2.60
C GLU A 167 -4.26 -19.68 -3.87
N GLN A 168 -4.46 -18.96 -4.96
CA GLN A 168 -3.77 -19.09 -6.24
C GLN A 168 -2.87 -17.88 -6.46
N THR A 169 -1.59 -18.14 -6.76
CA THR A 169 -0.62 -17.07 -7.04
C THR A 169 -0.92 -16.35 -8.36
N ALA A 170 -0.44 -15.09 -8.45
CA ALA A 170 -0.65 -14.22 -9.59
C ALA A 170 0.51 -13.23 -9.75
N ASN A 171 0.66 -12.68 -10.96
CA ASN A 171 1.70 -11.70 -11.25
C ASN A 171 1.24 -10.25 -11.04
N SER A 172 -0.06 -10.04 -10.80
CA SER A 172 -0.68 -8.74 -10.56
C SER A 172 -1.81 -8.84 -9.52
N GLN A 173 -2.10 -7.72 -8.85
CA GLN A 173 -3.19 -7.66 -7.88
C GLN A 173 -4.54 -7.94 -8.55
N GLU A 174 -4.77 -7.43 -9.76
CA GLU A 174 -6.01 -7.67 -10.52
C GLU A 174 -6.19 -9.17 -10.83
N GLU A 175 -5.13 -9.82 -11.31
CA GLU A 175 -5.16 -11.26 -11.58
C GLU A 175 -5.38 -12.07 -10.30
N TRP A 176 -4.74 -11.67 -9.19
CA TRP A 176 -4.95 -12.30 -7.88
C TRP A 176 -6.41 -12.22 -7.46
N MET A 177 -7.00 -11.02 -7.52
CA MET A 177 -8.39 -10.81 -7.11
C MET A 177 -9.34 -11.68 -7.95
N ARG A 178 -9.14 -11.74 -9.27
CA ARG A 178 -9.95 -12.58 -10.17
C ARG A 178 -9.83 -14.08 -9.91
N LYS A 179 -8.66 -14.57 -9.47
CA LYS A 179 -8.44 -16.01 -9.22
C LYS A 179 -8.95 -16.46 -7.85
N ASN A 180 -8.99 -15.56 -6.88
CA ASN A 180 -9.15 -15.89 -5.46
C ASN A 180 -10.48 -15.45 -4.86
N ILE A 181 -11.17 -14.51 -5.50
CA ILE A 181 -12.44 -13.95 -5.02
C ILE A 181 -13.55 -14.39 -5.98
N LYS A 182 -14.71 -14.77 -5.42
CA LYS A 182 -15.89 -15.22 -6.17
C LYS A 182 -16.80 -14.07 -6.57
#